data_AF-A0A6A2YEL7-F1
#
_entry.id   AF-A0A6A2YEL7-F1
#
_cell.length_a   1.000
_cell.length_b   1.000
_cell.length_c   1.000
_cell.angle_alpha   90.00
_cell.angle_beta   90.00
_cell.angle_gamma   90.00
#
_symmetry.space_group_name_H-M   'P 1'
#
loop_
_entity.id
_entity.type
_entity.pdbx_description
1 polymer ?
#
loop_
_entity_poly.entity_id
_entity_poly.type
_entity_poly.pdbx_seq_one_letter_code
_entity_poly.pdbx_strand_id
1 'polypeptide(L)'
;MWVLFLSTFCGLGPSLTAVDNLGQIGELLGYPNKTVTSFVSLVSIWNFFRRVFFGFVSETMIVKYKLPRPLMMTMVLLIACIGYLLAFSVPGSLYAASIIIGFSFGAQLPLIFAIISELFRLKYYSTLFNCGQLLSPLGSYIFNVRLTGVLYDREAFRILRRKV
;
A
#
# COMPACT_ATOMS: atom_id res chain seq x y z
N MET A 1 -0.04 21.26 -2.65
CA MET A 1 0.72 20.54 -1.59
C MET A 1 -0.17 19.60 -0.80
N TRP A 2 -1.26 20.10 -0.18
CA TRP A 2 -2.16 19.29 0.66
C TRP A 2 -2.73 18.04 0.00
N VAL A 3 -3.15 18.11 -1.28
CA VAL A 3 -3.66 16.95 -2.01
C VAL A 3 -2.60 15.85 -2.17
N LEU A 4 -1.34 16.23 -2.45
CA LEU A 4 -0.25 15.29 -2.55
C LEU A 4 -0.01 14.59 -1.21
N PHE A 5 0.08 15.36 -0.13
CA PHE A 5 0.25 14.80 1.22
C PHE A 5 -0.89 13.89 1.63
N LEU A 6 -2.13 14.29 1.38
CA LEU A 6 -3.29 13.44 1.62
C LEU A 6 -3.24 12.16 0.79
N SER A 7 -2.89 12.25 -0.50
CA SER A 7 -2.77 11.06 -1.37
C SER A 7 -1.65 10.12 -0.92
N THR A 8 -0.53 10.67 -0.45
CA THR A 8 0.60 9.90 0.09
C THR A 8 0.21 9.21 1.39
N PHE A 9 -0.49 9.91 2.29
CA PHE A 9 -1.03 9.35 3.53
C PHE A 9 -2.03 8.21 3.26
N CYS A 10 -3.00 8.44 2.38
CA CYS A 10 -4.01 7.46 1.98
C CYS A 10 -3.44 6.32 1.13
N GLY A 11 -2.30 6.52 0.46
CA GLY A 11 -1.62 5.47 -0.29
C GLY A 11 -0.73 4.61 0.59
N LEU A 12 0.34 5.21 1.13
CA LEU A 12 1.40 4.49 1.85
C LEU A 12 0.89 3.92 3.18
N GLY A 13 0.05 4.65 3.91
CA GLY A 13 -0.46 4.23 5.22
C GLY A 13 -1.24 2.91 5.16
N PRO A 14 -2.38 2.86 4.43
CA PRO A 14 -3.16 1.63 4.26
C PRO A 14 -2.38 0.50 3.59
N SER A 15 -1.49 0.82 2.63
CA SER A 15 -0.65 -0.21 1.99
C SER A 15 0.27 -0.88 3.01
N LEU A 16 0.93 -0.10 3.88
CA LEU A 16 1.74 -0.65 4.97
C LEU A 16 0.91 -1.47 5.94
N THR A 17 -0.25 -0.98 6.34
CA THR A 17 -1.16 -1.73 7.24
C THR A 17 -1.58 -3.06 6.62
N ALA A 18 -1.90 -3.09 5.33
CA ALA A 18 -2.26 -4.31 4.63
C ALA A 18 -1.10 -5.31 4.57
N VAL A 19 0.13 -4.84 4.34
CA VAL A 19 1.32 -5.69 4.31
C VAL A 19 1.67 -6.22 5.70
N ASP A 20 1.64 -5.38 6.72
CA ASP A 20 1.97 -5.74 8.11
C ASP A 20 0.99 -6.79 8.68
N ASN A 21 -0.29 -6.73 8.28
CA ASN A 21 -1.33 -7.63 8.77
C ASN A 21 -1.59 -8.83 7.83
N LEU A 22 -0.99 -8.87 6.63
CA LEU A 22 -1.22 -9.94 5.65
C LEU A 22 -0.89 -11.33 6.22
N GLY A 23 0.17 -11.41 7.04
CA GLY A 23 0.58 -12.63 7.71
C GLY A 23 -0.51 -13.16 8.65
N GLN A 24 -0.99 -12.29 9.54
CA GLN A 24 -2.05 -12.62 10.50
C GLN A 24 -3.36 -12.99 9.79
N ILE A 25 -3.72 -12.29 8.72
CA ILE A 25 -4.90 -12.62 7.91
C ILE A 25 -4.77 -14.02 7.29
N GLY A 26 -3.58 -14.38 6.79
CA GLY A 26 -3.30 -15.71 6.26
C GLY A 26 -3.41 -16.81 7.31
N GLU A 27 -2.87 -16.58 8.50
CA GLU A 27 -2.95 -17.55 9.61
C GLU A 27 -4.40 -17.75 10.08
N LEU A 28 -5.19 -16.67 10.19
CA LEU A 28 -6.60 -16.73 10.59
C LEU A 28 -7.49 -17.47 9.58
N LEU A 29 -7.14 -17.44 8.29
CA LEU A 29 -7.83 -18.19 7.24
C LEU A 29 -7.44 -19.67 7.21
N GLY A 30 -6.57 -20.13 8.12
CA GLY A 30 -6.17 -21.52 8.25
C GLY A 30 -5.10 -21.96 7.24
N TYR A 31 -4.39 -21.02 6.62
CA TYR A 31 -3.27 -21.37 5.73
C TYR A 31 -2.08 -21.92 6.53
N PRO A 32 -1.33 -22.88 5.97
CA PRO A 32 -0.07 -23.29 6.57
C PRO A 32 0.92 -22.13 6.59
N ASN A 33 1.72 -22.03 7.66
CA ASN A 33 2.73 -20.97 7.81
C ASN A 33 3.66 -20.82 6.59
N LYS A 34 4.02 -21.92 5.93
CA LYS A 34 4.82 -21.91 4.67
C LYS A 34 4.13 -21.15 3.53
N THR A 35 2.81 -21.25 3.43
CA THR A 35 2.02 -20.56 2.41
C THR A 35 1.88 -19.08 2.76
N VAL A 36 1.68 -18.76 4.04
CA VAL A 36 1.62 -17.37 4.52
C VAL A 36 2.94 -16.62 4.25
N THR A 37 4.08 -17.23 4.58
CA THR A 37 5.40 -16.63 4.28
C THR A 37 5.63 -16.46 2.77
N SER A 38 5.08 -17.37 1.96
CA SER A 38 5.11 -17.25 0.50
C SER A 38 4.31 -16.03 0.01
N PHE A 39 3.15 -15.72 0.60
CA PHE A 39 2.38 -14.52 0.26
C PHE A 39 3.12 -13.23 0.61
N VAL A 40 3.74 -13.14 1.80
CA VAL A 40 4.55 -11.99 2.20
C VAL A 40 5.76 -11.81 1.26
N SER A 41 6.36 -12.92 0.85
CA SER A 41 7.45 -12.90 -0.14
C SER A 41 6.98 -12.39 -1.50
N LEU A 42 5.80 -12.82 -1.97
CA LEU A 42 5.19 -12.36 -3.22
C LEU A 42 4.91 -10.86 -3.21
N VAL A 43 4.36 -10.32 -2.11
CA VAL A 43 4.18 -8.87 -1.95
C VAL A 43 5.51 -8.15 -2.17
N SER A 44 6.59 -8.64 -1.54
CA SER A 44 7.91 -8.00 -1.60
C SER A 44 8.52 -8.05 -3.01
N ILE A 45 8.38 -9.19 -3.70
CA ILE A 45 8.83 -9.37 -5.08
C ILE A 45 8.11 -8.38 -6.02
N TRP A 46 6.77 -8.35 -5.96
CA TRP A 46 5.99 -7.44 -6.80
C TRP A 46 6.20 -5.97 -6.44
N ASN A 47 6.43 -5.66 -5.17
CA ASN A 47 6.80 -4.32 -4.73
C ASN A 47 8.10 -3.85 -5.38
N PHE A 48 9.13 -4.68 -5.33
CA PHE A 48 10.43 -4.38 -5.94
C PHE A 48 10.30 -4.18 -7.45
N PHE A 49 9.72 -5.15 -8.16
CA PHE A 49 9.56 -5.06 -9.62
C PHE A 49 8.79 -3.81 -10.02
N ARG A 50 7.69 -3.49 -9.34
CA ARG A 50 6.92 -2.29 -9.68
C ARG A 50 7.65 -1.00 -9.38
N ARG A 51 8.49 -0.91 -8.34
CA ARG A 51 9.32 0.27 -8.14
C ARG A 51 10.23 0.56 -9.33
N VAL A 52 10.82 -0.49 -9.89
CA VAL A 52 11.70 -0.38 -11.07
C VAL A 52 10.89 -0.02 -12.32
N PHE A 53 9.82 -0.76 -12.62
CA PHE A 53 9.06 -0.57 -13.86
C PHE A 53 8.23 0.72 -13.89
N PHE A 54 7.63 1.15 -12.77
CA PHE A 54 6.73 2.31 -12.79
C PHE A 54 7.44 3.63 -13.08
N GLY A 55 8.73 3.74 -12.79
CA GLY A 55 9.54 4.89 -13.21
C GLY A 55 9.51 5.06 -14.73
N PHE A 56 9.86 4.00 -15.47
CA PHE A 56 9.86 4.00 -16.94
C PHE A 56 8.45 4.09 -17.54
N VAL A 57 7.49 3.36 -16.96
CA VAL A 57 6.10 3.38 -17.43
C VAL A 57 5.51 4.78 -17.28
N SER A 58 5.74 5.46 -16.16
CA SER A 58 5.22 6.81 -15.96
C SER A 58 5.81 7.83 -16.92
N GLU A 59 7.09 7.71 -17.27
CA GLU A 59 7.70 8.54 -18.30
C GLU A 59 7.08 8.27 -19.69
N THR A 60 6.98 6.99 -20.06
CA THR A 60 6.41 6.58 -21.35
C THR A 60 4.96 7.05 -21.48
N MET A 61 4.17 7.01 -20.40
CA MET A 61 2.78 7.45 -20.42
C MET A 61 2.62 8.96 -20.61
N ILE A 62 3.51 9.77 -20.06
CA ILE A 62 3.50 11.23 -20.30
C ILE A 62 3.91 11.53 -21.73
N VAL A 63 5.03 10.97 -22.19
CA VAL A 63 5.58 11.29 -23.51
C VAL A 63 4.63 10.84 -24.62
N LYS A 64 4.07 9.62 -24.52
CA LYS A 64 3.23 9.04 -25.58
C LYS A 64 1.75 9.42 -25.45
N TYR A 65 1.20 9.43 -24.24
CA TYR A 65 -0.23 9.58 -24.01
C TYR A 65 -0.62 10.90 -23.31
N LYS A 66 0.35 11.75 -22.95
CA LYS A 66 0.15 13.03 -22.23
C LYS A 66 -0.68 12.88 -20.95
N LEU A 67 -0.62 11.70 -20.33
CA LEU A 67 -1.37 11.42 -19.10
C LEU A 67 -0.65 12.04 -17.90
N PRO A 68 -1.33 12.84 -17.08
CA PRO A 68 -0.71 13.47 -15.91
C PRO A 68 -0.41 12.42 -14.83
N ARG A 69 0.78 12.46 -14.21
CA ARG A 69 1.18 11.50 -13.16
C ARG A 69 0.22 11.43 -11.97
N PRO A 70 -0.42 12.52 -11.51
CA PRO A 70 -1.47 12.42 -10.49
C PRO A 70 -2.63 11.50 -10.87
N LEU A 71 -3.01 11.45 -12.15
CA LEU A 71 -4.03 10.52 -12.63
C LEU A 71 -3.52 9.07 -12.62
N MET A 72 -2.23 8.86 -12.91
CA MET A 72 -1.63 7.53 -12.76
C MET A 72 -1.64 7.09 -11.29
N MET A 73 -1.39 8.02 -10.36
CA MET A 73 -1.46 7.76 -8.92
C MET A 73 -2.88 7.39 -8.48
N THR A 74 -3.92 8.07 -8.95
CA THR A 74 -5.29 7.69 -8.62
C THR A 74 -5.65 6.30 -9.13
N MET A 75 -5.23 5.93 -10.35
CA MET A 75 -5.42 4.58 -10.88
C MET A 75 -4.71 3.52 -10.02
N VAL A 76 -3.49 3.80 -9.55
CA VAL A 76 -2.76 2.93 -8.63
C VAL A 76 -3.48 2.76 -7.29
N LEU A 77 -4.06 3.83 -6.75
CA LEU A 77 -4.85 3.78 -5.51
C LEU A 77 -6.14 2.97 -5.69
N LEU A 78 -6.80 3.06 -6.84
CA LEU A 78 -7.98 2.23 -7.15
C LEU A 78 -7.60 0.75 -7.23
N ILE A 79 -6.46 0.42 -7.85
CA ILE A 79 -5.93 -0.95 -7.88
C ILE A 79 -5.62 -1.45 -6.46
N ALA A 80 -5.08 -0.59 -5.58
CA ALA A 80 -4.84 -0.94 -4.18
C ALA A 80 -6.16 -1.29 -3.47
N CYS A 81 -7.23 -0.50 -3.66
CA CYS A 81 -8.54 -0.79 -3.11
C CYS A 81 -9.07 -2.16 -3.56
N ILE A 82 -8.91 -2.51 -4.84
CA ILE A 82 -9.28 -3.84 -5.36
C ILE A 82 -8.48 -4.93 -4.63
N GLY A 83 -7.17 -4.73 -4.44
CA GLY A 83 -6.32 -5.66 -3.69
C GLY A 83 -6.80 -5.87 -2.26
N TYR A 84 -7.21 -4.79 -1.57
CA TYR A 84 -7.73 -4.87 -0.21
C TYR A 84 -9.06 -5.62 -0.16
N LEU A 85 -10.00 -5.34 -1.07
CA LEU A 85 -11.29 -6.05 -1.13
C LEU A 85 -11.11 -7.56 -1.40
N LEU A 86 -10.15 -7.91 -2.24
CA LEU A 86 -9.81 -9.31 -2.53
C LEU A 86 -9.22 -10.03 -1.31
N ALA A 87 -8.51 -9.33 -0.42
CA ALA A 87 -7.98 -9.93 0.81
C ALA A 87 -9.09 -10.40 1.78
N PHE A 88 -10.28 -9.78 1.74
CA PHE A 88 -11.41 -10.13 2.61
C PHE A 88 -12.39 -11.17 2.04
N SER A 89 -12.39 -11.39 0.73
CA SER A 89 -13.56 -11.99 0.07
C SER A 89 -13.65 -13.53 0.11
N VAL A 90 -12.56 -14.29 -0.10
CA VAL A 90 -12.66 -15.76 -0.31
C VAL A 90 -11.38 -16.52 0.14
N PRO A 91 -11.50 -17.77 0.66
CA PRO A 91 -10.37 -18.69 0.77
C PRO A 91 -9.77 -18.99 -0.61
N GLY A 92 -8.65 -18.35 -0.93
CA GLY A 92 -7.83 -18.56 -2.14
C GLY A 92 -7.48 -17.25 -2.85
N SER A 93 -8.26 -16.19 -2.60
CA SER A 93 -8.02 -14.86 -3.19
C SER A 93 -6.79 -14.16 -2.61
N LEU A 94 -6.28 -14.62 -1.46
CA LEU A 94 -5.08 -14.07 -0.80
C LEU A 94 -3.84 -14.10 -1.70
N TYR A 95 -3.71 -15.11 -2.56
CA TYR A 95 -2.62 -15.17 -3.53
C TYR A 95 -2.70 -13.99 -4.51
N ALA A 96 -3.86 -13.78 -5.15
CA ALA A 96 -4.08 -12.66 -6.06
C ALA A 96 -3.97 -11.31 -5.33
N ALA A 97 -4.51 -11.21 -4.11
CA ALA A 97 -4.42 -10.02 -3.28
C ALA A 97 -2.95 -9.66 -2.98
N SER A 98 -2.10 -10.63 -2.65
CA SER A 98 -0.67 -10.39 -2.37
C SER A 98 0.07 -9.78 -3.57
N ILE A 99 -0.24 -10.25 -4.78
CA ILE A 99 0.32 -9.73 -6.03
C ILE A 99 -0.15 -8.29 -6.26
N ILE A 100 -1.45 -8.05 -6.16
CA ILE A 100 -2.06 -6.74 -6.43
C ILE A 100 -1.60 -5.69 -5.41
N ILE A 101 -1.59 -6.04 -4.11
CA ILE A 101 -1.14 -5.17 -3.02
C ILE A 101 0.35 -4.84 -3.19
N GLY A 102 1.20 -5.84 -3.45
CA GLY A 102 2.62 -5.62 -3.72
C GLY A 102 2.83 -4.71 -4.92
N PHE A 103 2.07 -4.95 -5.99
CA PHE A 103 2.13 -4.17 -7.23
C PHE A 103 1.74 -2.71 -7.01
N SER A 104 0.59 -2.45 -6.38
CA SER A 104 0.10 -1.09 -6.14
C SER A 104 1.01 -0.35 -5.17
N PHE A 105 1.49 -1.01 -4.12
CA PHE A 105 2.38 -0.39 -3.15
C PHE A 105 3.73 -0.01 -3.79
N GLY A 106 4.26 -0.85 -4.68
CA GLY A 106 5.53 -0.58 -5.36
C GLY A 106 5.47 0.59 -6.34
N ALA A 107 4.29 0.83 -6.91
CA ALA A 107 4.05 1.91 -7.85
C ALA A 107 3.97 3.31 -7.21
N GLN A 108 3.51 3.39 -5.96
CA GLN A 108 3.23 4.67 -5.28
C GLN A 108 4.48 5.53 -5.11
N LEU A 109 5.60 4.95 -4.64
CA LEU A 109 6.84 5.69 -4.35
C LEU A 109 7.46 6.37 -5.58
N PRO A 110 7.73 5.64 -6.69
CA PRO A 110 8.21 6.25 -7.93
C PRO A 110 7.31 7.37 -8.46
N LEU A 111 5.99 7.20 -8.37
CA LEU A 111 5.04 8.22 -8.77
C LEU A 111 5.12 9.46 -7.89
N ILE A 112 5.18 9.29 -6.56
CA ILE A 112 5.33 10.41 -5.61
C ILE A 112 6.61 11.19 -5.90
N PHE A 113 7.73 10.50 -6.14
CA PHE A 113 9.00 11.14 -6.51
C PHE A 113 8.85 12.01 -7.77
N ALA A 114 8.31 11.41 -8.83
CA ALA A 114 8.15 12.10 -10.10
C ALA A 114 7.18 13.29 -9.98
N ILE A 115 6.04 13.12 -9.31
CA ILE A 115 5.04 14.18 -9.11
C ILE A 115 5.63 15.37 -8.33
N ILE A 116 6.42 15.12 -7.27
CA ILE A 116 7.06 16.20 -6.50
C ILE A 116 8.06 16.95 -7.38
N SER A 117 8.86 16.24 -8.16
CA SER A 117 9.86 16.86 -9.05
C SER A 117 9.21 17.73 -10.14
N GLU A 118 8.08 17.29 -10.70
CA GLU A 118 7.35 18.02 -11.75
C GLU A 118 6.63 19.26 -11.21
N LEU A 119 5.95 19.15 -10.06
CA LEU A 119 5.15 20.25 -9.50
C LEU A 119 6.00 21.36 -8.87
N PHE A 120 7.04 20.99 -8.11
CA PHE A 120 7.75 21.93 -7.25
C PHE A 120 9.15 22.26 -7.74
N ARG A 121 9.59 21.64 -8.84
CA ARG A 121 10.96 21.69 -9.36
C ARG A 121 11.98 21.24 -8.31
N LEU A 122 13.26 21.22 -8.68
CA LEU A 122 14.30 20.58 -7.87
C LEU A 122 14.78 21.41 -6.66
N LYS A 123 14.45 22.71 -6.59
CA LYS A 123 15.00 23.63 -5.58
C LYS A 123 14.70 23.23 -4.13
N TYR A 124 13.50 22.72 -3.85
CA TYR A 124 13.08 22.26 -2.52
C TYR A 124 12.68 20.79 -2.50
N TYR A 125 13.09 20.03 -3.53
CA TYR A 125 12.66 18.64 -3.72
C TYR A 125 12.93 17.78 -2.50
N SER A 126 14.16 17.81 -1.96
CA SER A 126 14.55 16.99 -0.82
C SER A 126 13.73 17.31 0.44
N THR A 127 13.42 18.58 0.69
CA THR A 127 12.61 18.98 1.84
C THR A 127 11.17 18.48 1.70
N LEU A 128 10.57 18.65 0.52
CA LEU A 128 9.20 18.23 0.24
C LEU A 128 9.05 16.71 0.24
N PHE A 129 10.03 16.01 -0.31
CA PHE A 129 10.08 14.56 -0.29
C PHE A 129 10.17 14.03 1.14
N ASN A 130 11.10 14.52 1.96
CA ASN A 130 11.24 14.08 3.35
C ASN A 130 9.97 14.39 4.17
N CYS A 131 9.35 15.56 3.98
CA CYS A 131 8.06 15.88 4.60
C CYS A 131 6.96 14.91 4.15
N GLY A 132 6.93 14.57 2.86
CA GLY A 132 6.05 13.55 2.30
C GLY A 132 6.26 12.17 2.92
N GLN A 133 7.51 11.76 3.14
CA GLN A 133 7.85 10.47 3.73
C GLN A 133 7.45 10.37 5.20
N LEU A 134 7.40 11.47 5.95
CA LEU A 134 6.89 11.48 7.33
C LEU A 134 5.41 11.04 7.43
N LEU A 135 4.65 11.18 6.34
CA LEU A 135 3.26 10.69 6.29
C LEU A 135 3.19 9.15 6.26
N SER A 136 4.27 8.46 5.87
CA SER A 136 4.33 7.00 5.87
C SER A 136 4.30 6.40 7.28
N PRO A 137 5.21 6.75 8.21
CA PRO A 137 5.13 6.27 9.59
C PRO A 137 3.90 6.83 10.32
N LEU A 138 3.48 8.07 10.03
CA LEU A 138 2.25 8.63 10.59
C LEU A 138 1.01 7.83 10.16
N GLY A 139 0.93 7.50 8.87
CA GLY A 139 -0.14 6.69 8.30
C GLY A 139 -0.13 5.28 8.88
N SER A 140 1.02 4.61 8.92
CA SER A 140 1.13 3.29 9.54
C SER A 140 0.72 3.33 11.03
N TYR A 141 1.15 4.33 11.80
CA TYR A 141 0.72 4.44 13.20
C TYR A 141 -0.82 4.59 13.33
N ILE A 142 -1.44 5.46 12.53
CA ILE A 142 -2.88 5.68 12.60
C ILE A 142 -3.66 4.44 12.14
N PHE A 143 -3.31 3.87 10.99
CA PHE A 143 -4.07 2.76 10.41
C PHE A 143 -3.73 1.41 11.05
N ASN A 144 -2.46 1.14 11.37
CA ASN A 144 -2.05 -0.13 11.96
C ASN A 144 -2.32 -0.15 13.47
N VAL A 145 -1.79 0.81 14.23
CA VAL A 145 -1.91 0.79 15.70
C VAL A 145 -3.28 1.28 16.17
N ARG A 146 -3.71 2.48 15.73
CA ARG A 146 -4.92 3.11 16.30
C ARG A 146 -6.21 2.55 15.73
N LEU A 147 -6.22 2.09 14.49
CA LEU A 147 -7.41 1.54 13.84
C LEU A 147 -7.42 0.01 13.90
N THR A 148 -6.46 -0.66 13.25
CA THR A 148 -6.44 -2.13 13.14
C THR A 148 -6.21 -2.80 14.49
N GLY A 149 -5.25 -2.32 15.29
CA GLY A 149 -5.00 -2.82 16.65
C GLY A 149 -6.23 -2.79 17.54
N VAL A 150 -6.93 -1.64 17.59
CA VAL A 150 -8.16 -1.50 18.41
C VAL A 150 -9.28 -2.42 17.93
N LEU A 151 -9.41 -2.64 16.62
CA LEU A 151 -10.39 -3.59 16.07
C LEU A 151 -10.05 -5.03 16.44
N TYR A 152 -8.77 -5.40 16.36
CA TYR A 152 -8.30 -6.74 16.69
C TYR A 152 -8.46 -7.02 18.19
N ASP A 153 -8.11 -6.07 19.05
CA ASP A 153 -8.29 -6.18 20.50
C ASP A 153 -9.78 -6.37 20.86
N ARG A 154 -10.67 -5.58 20.23
CA ARG A 154 -12.13 -5.71 20.46
C ARG A 154 -12.64 -7.09 20.10
N GLU A 155 -12.21 -7.66 18.99
CA GLU A 155 -12.64 -8.99 18.57
C GLU A 155 -12.01 -10.09 19.44
N ALA A 156 -10.75 -9.93 19.85
CA ALA A 156 -10.10 -10.82 20.81
C ALA A 156 -10.85 -10.86 22.15
N PHE A 157 -11.25 -9.69 22.70
CA PHE A 157 -12.07 -9.62 23.92
C PHE A 157 -13.48 -10.23 23.72
N ARG A 158 -14.03 -10.16 22.52
CA ARG A 158 -15.33 -10.78 22.19
C ARG A 158 -15.23 -12.30 22.18
N ILE A 159 -14.17 -12.85 21.59
CA ILE A 159 -13.90 -14.30 21.56
C ILE A 159 -13.65 -14.82 22.97
N LEU A 160 -12.85 -14.11 23.78
CA LEU A 160 -12.60 -14.48 25.18
C LEU A 160 -13.89 -14.54 26.00
N ARG A 161 -14.76 -13.53 25.89
CA ARG A 161 -16.06 -13.51 26.59
C ARG A 161 -17.05 -14.59 26.15
N ARG A 162 -16.88 -15.18 24.96
CA ARG A 162 -17.69 -16.31 24.51
C ARG A 162 -17.18 -17.66 25.02
N LYS A 163 -15.94 -17.73 25.51
CA LYS A 163 -15.32 -18.94 26.06
C LYS A 163 -15.47 -19.05 27.59
N VAL A 164 -15.88 -17.97 28.26
CA VAL A 164 -16.25 -17.91 29.69
C VAL A 164 -17.76 -18.02 29.81
#